data_AF-A0A4Q9QA53-F1
#
_entry.id   AF-A0A4Q9QA53-F1
#
_cell.length_a   1.000
_cell.length_b   1.000
_cell.length_c   1.000
_cell.angle_alpha   90.00
_cell.angle_beta   90.00
_cell.angle_gamma   90.00
#
_symmetry.space_group_name_H-M   'P 1'
#
loop_
_entity.id
_entity.type
_entity.pdbx_description
1 polymer ?
#
loop_
_entity_poly.entity_id
_entity_poly.type
_entity_poly.pdbx_seq_one_letter_code
_entity_poly.pdbx_strand_id
1 'polypeptide(L)'
;MPNQQIEHGTPTRLSTISSLLASRKLRVAGRRVLLHDDSTSSIIMIHDGEDALFVDISLCLSTSKASLWLREGRSTVMVLGYLELTNKPLSIPEVHVHAPPVDVNPRLVLRAIVVEEARDLDLDLWNRAIQAQENASTLKRNRDRETQRTEYAV
;
A
#
# COMPACT_ATOMS: atom_id res chain seq x y z
N MET A 1 6.86 10.46 30.19
CA MET A 1 7.11 9.76 28.91
C MET A 1 5.95 10.09 27.99
N PRO A 2 6.13 10.86 26.91
CA PRO A 2 5.01 11.18 26.02
C PRO A 2 4.49 9.88 25.39
N ASN A 3 3.18 9.71 25.43
CA ASN A 3 2.44 8.55 24.94
C ASN A 3 2.80 8.32 23.45
N GLN A 4 3.58 7.28 23.14
CA GLN A 4 3.77 6.84 21.76
C GLN A 4 2.46 6.20 21.31
N GLN A 5 1.51 7.03 20.89
CA GLN A 5 0.29 6.57 20.26
C GLN A 5 0.72 5.93 18.93
N ILE A 6 0.74 4.60 18.90
CA ILE A 6 1.19 3.82 17.74
C ILE A 6 0.21 4.15 16.60
N GLU A 7 0.63 4.97 15.65
CA GLU A 7 -0.15 5.18 14.44
C GLU A 7 -0.35 3.82 13.76
N HIS A 8 -1.60 3.38 13.70
CA HIS A 8 -1.98 2.12 13.08
C HIS A 8 -1.88 2.28 11.57
N GLY A 9 -1.15 1.38 10.91
CA GLY A 9 -1.19 1.26 9.46
C GLY A 9 -2.58 0.82 9.04
N THR A 10 -3.32 1.69 8.36
CA THR A 10 -4.65 1.34 7.87
C THR A 10 -4.48 0.33 6.73
N PRO A 11 -5.07 -0.87 6.82
CA PRO A 11 -5.01 -1.81 5.72
C PRO A 11 -5.81 -1.26 4.55
N THR A 12 -5.16 -1.10 3.40
CA THR A 12 -5.74 -0.45 2.22
C THR A 12 -5.48 -1.30 0.99
N ARG A 13 -6.48 -1.36 0.11
CA ARG A 13 -6.39 -2.02 -1.20
C ARG A 13 -5.68 -1.13 -2.19
N LEU A 14 -4.94 -1.72 -3.13
CA LEU A 14 -4.25 -0.97 -4.17
C LEU A 14 -5.22 -0.12 -5.02
N SER A 15 -6.41 -0.66 -5.33
CA SER A 15 -7.50 0.06 -6.03
C SER A 15 -8.06 1.29 -5.32
N THR A 16 -7.98 1.37 -3.99
CA THR A 16 -8.49 2.54 -3.23
C THR A 16 -7.41 3.61 -3.03
N ILE A 17 -6.17 3.34 -3.44
CA ILE A 17 -5.05 4.27 -3.22
C ILE A 17 -5.21 5.47 -4.15
N SER A 18 -5.47 6.61 -3.53
CA SER A 18 -5.60 7.90 -4.19
C SER A 18 -4.78 8.94 -3.43
N SER A 19 -4.55 10.09 -4.05
CA SER A 19 -3.89 11.25 -3.44
C SER A 19 -4.58 11.74 -2.17
N LEU A 20 -5.86 11.39 -1.96
CA LEU A 20 -6.61 11.66 -0.73
C LEU A 20 -6.03 10.94 0.52
N LEU A 21 -5.29 9.86 0.31
CA LEU A 21 -4.61 9.11 1.37
C LEU A 21 -3.15 9.53 1.54
N ALA A 22 -2.71 10.60 0.86
CA ALA A 22 -1.36 11.14 1.03
C ALA A 22 -1.10 11.51 2.51
N SER A 23 0.14 11.29 2.94
CA SER A 23 0.63 11.43 4.31
C SER A 23 0.00 10.51 5.35
N ARG A 24 -0.73 9.45 4.94
CA ARG A 24 -1.27 8.45 5.85
C ARG A 24 -0.41 7.20 5.91
N LYS A 25 -0.36 6.60 7.09
CA LYS A 25 0.27 5.28 7.29
C LYS A 25 -0.65 4.19 6.76
N LEU A 26 -0.22 3.53 5.70
CA LEU A 26 -0.98 2.48 5.02
C LEU A 26 -0.26 1.14 5.12
N ARG A 27 -1.05 0.07 5.19
CA ARG A 27 -0.60 -1.30 5.06
C ARG A 27 -1.20 -1.87 3.79
N VAL A 28 -0.34 -2.18 2.83
CA VAL A 28 -0.75 -2.69 1.52
C VAL A 28 -0.10 -4.05 1.31
N ALA A 29 -0.74 -4.88 0.51
CA ALA A 29 -0.17 -6.14 0.06
C ALA A 29 -0.28 -6.19 -1.46
N GLY A 30 0.70 -6.79 -2.11
CA GLY A 30 0.71 -6.94 -3.56
C GLY A 30 1.81 -7.88 -4.01
N ARG A 31 1.74 -8.28 -5.28
CA ARG A 31 2.81 -9.04 -5.92
C ARG A 31 3.87 -8.07 -6.41
N ARG A 32 5.15 -8.41 -6.22
CA ARG A 32 6.25 -7.58 -6.74
C ARG A 32 6.47 -7.85 -8.22
N VAL A 33 6.52 -6.79 -9.05
CA VAL A 33 6.76 -6.91 -10.50
C VAL A 33 8.21 -6.62 -10.84
N LEU A 34 8.70 -5.45 -10.45
CA LEU A 34 9.99 -4.93 -10.88
C LEU A 34 10.66 -4.14 -9.77
N LEU A 35 11.99 -4.18 -9.77
CA LEU A 35 12.84 -3.23 -9.07
C LEU A 35 13.15 -2.09 -10.05
N HIS A 36 12.92 -0.86 -9.64
CA HIS A 36 13.37 0.30 -10.38
C HIS A 36 14.88 0.43 -10.16
N ASP A 37 15.65 0.15 -11.20
CA ASP A 37 17.10 0.28 -11.19
C ASP A 37 17.48 1.72 -11.57
N ASP A 38 17.17 2.65 -10.67
CA ASP A 38 17.87 3.93 -10.68
C ASP A 38 18.94 3.84 -9.60
N SER A 39 20.19 4.12 -9.99
CA SER A 39 21.39 4.08 -9.15
C SER A 39 21.29 4.78 -7.79
N THR A 40 20.26 5.62 -7.60
CA THR A 40 19.98 6.37 -6.37
C THR A 40 18.65 6.02 -5.69
N SER A 41 17.74 5.27 -6.34
CA SER A 41 16.40 5.03 -5.80
C SER A 41 16.12 3.54 -5.65
N SER A 42 15.91 3.11 -4.41
CA SER A 42 15.52 1.73 -4.08
C SER A 42 14.01 1.62 -4.12
N ILE A 43 13.42 1.75 -5.31
CA ILE A 43 11.97 1.73 -5.50
C ILE A 43 11.57 0.39 -6.12
N ILE A 44 10.55 -0.26 -5.58
CA ILE A 44 9.91 -1.44 -6.19
C ILE A 44 8.52 -1.07 -6.68
N MET A 45 8.02 -1.82 -7.65
CA MET A 45 6.63 -1.75 -8.06
C MET A 45 5.89 -3.00 -7.58
N ILE A 46 4.81 -2.77 -6.82
CA ILE A 46 3.87 -3.82 -6.44
C ILE A 46 2.59 -3.68 -7.26
N HIS A 47 1.96 -4.80 -7.60
CA HIS A 47 0.71 -4.82 -8.32
C HIS A 47 -0.27 -5.81 -7.69
N ASP A 48 -1.54 -5.55 -7.91
CA ASP A 48 -2.64 -6.43 -7.57
C ASP A 48 -3.73 -6.29 -8.63
N GLY A 49 -3.87 -7.32 -9.47
CA GLY A 49 -4.71 -7.24 -10.67
C GLY A 49 -4.22 -6.16 -11.64
N GLU A 50 -5.08 -5.18 -11.88
CA GLU A 50 -4.87 -4.05 -12.79
C GLU A 50 -4.28 -2.82 -12.09
N ASP A 51 -4.16 -2.80 -10.75
CA ASP A 51 -3.63 -1.66 -10.00
C ASP A 51 -2.17 -1.87 -9.61
N ALA A 52 -1.34 -0.83 -9.73
CA ALA A 52 0.03 -0.83 -9.24
C ALA A 52 0.40 0.40 -8.41
N LEU A 53 1.39 0.21 -7.55
CA LEU A 53 1.93 1.23 -6.66
C LEU A 53 3.45 1.16 -6.60
N PHE A 54 4.09 2.33 -6.64
CA PHE A 54 5.51 2.46 -6.33
C PHE A 54 5.74 2.45 -4.83
N VAL A 55 6.73 1.68 -4.40
CA VAL A 55 7.11 1.55 -2.99
C VAL A 55 8.60 1.84 -2.87
N ASP A 56 8.95 2.87 -2.12
CA ASP A 56 10.33 3.14 -1.76
C ASP A 56 10.73 2.25 -0.58
N ILE A 57 11.69 1.36 -0.82
CA ILE A 57 12.20 0.39 0.14
C ILE A 57 13.60 0.76 0.67
N SER A 58 14.09 1.97 0.40
CA SER A 58 15.40 2.45 0.85
C SER A 58 15.66 2.20 2.35
N LEU A 59 14.63 2.33 3.19
CA LEU A 59 14.69 2.08 4.63
C LEU A 59 14.63 0.60 5.02
N CYS A 60 14.16 -0.27 4.12
CA CYS A 60 13.95 -1.70 4.36
C CYS A 60 15.11 -2.56 3.82
N LEU A 61 16.07 -1.95 3.12
CA LEU A 61 17.27 -2.63 2.64
C LEU A 61 18.27 -2.83 3.78
N SER A 62 18.19 -3.99 4.44
CA SER A 62 19.23 -4.42 5.38
C SER A 62 20.35 -5.15 4.63
N THR A 63 21.60 -4.71 4.84
CA THR A 63 22.80 -5.41 4.33
C THR A 63 23.01 -6.79 4.96
N SER A 64 22.35 -7.06 6.10
CA SER A 64 22.52 -8.26 6.92
C SER A 64 21.53 -9.37 6.58
N LYS A 65 20.36 -9.02 6.04
CA LYS A 65 19.33 -9.98 5.62
C LYS A 65 19.19 -9.92 4.11
N ALA A 66 19.69 -10.95 3.43
CA ALA A 66 19.36 -11.17 2.02
C ALA A 66 17.85 -11.37 1.91
N SER A 67 17.15 -10.30 1.56
CA SER A 67 15.71 -10.30 1.36
C SER A 67 15.41 -11.14 0.12
N LEU A 68 15.07 -12.41 0.32
CA LEU A 68 14.81 -13.37 -0.78
C LEU A 68 13.70 -12.86 -1.71
N TRP A 69 12.73 -12.12 -1.17
CA TRP A 69 11.68 -11.42 -1.91
C TRP A 69 12.20 -10.38 -2.93
N LEU A 70 13.42 -9.87 -2.79
CA LEU A 70 14.07 -9.01 -3.80
C LEU A 70 14.60 -9.80 -4.99
N ARG A 71 15.01 -11.06 -4.77
CA ARG A 71 15.58 -11.93 -5.80
C ARG A 71 14.52 -12.64 -6.62
N GLU A 72 13.42 -13.02 -5.98
CA GLU A 72 12.33 -13.74 -6.63
C GLU A 72 11.33 -12.74 -7.23
N GLY A 73 11.14 -12.81 -8.54
CA GLY A 73 10.12 -12.03 -9.25
C GLY A 73 8.74 -12.61 -8.94
N ARG A 74 7.72 -11.75 -8.70
CA ARG A 74 6.33 -12.12 -8.35
C ARG A 74 6.08 -12.61 -6.92
N SER A 75 7.03 -12.52 -6.00
CA SER A 75 6.74 -12.79 -4.59
C SER A 75 5.69 -11.81 -4.06
N THR A 76 4.75 -12.34 -3.28
CA THR A 76 3.78 -11.52 -2.56
C THR A 76 4.47 -10.87 -1.36
N VAL A 77 4.38 -9.55 -1.28
CA VAL A 77 4.97 -8.76 -0.20
C VAL A 77 3.90 -7.93 0.48
N MET A 78 4.08 -7.75 1.77
CA MET A 78 3.27 -6.86 2.58
C MET A 78 4.13 -5.66 2.99
N VAL A 79 3.63 -4.48 2.68
CA VAL A 79 4.34 -3.22 2.89
C VAL A 79 3.56 -2.38 3.88
N LEU A 80 4.25 -1.87 4.88
CA LEU A 80 3.75 -0.86 5.80
C LEU A 80 4.57 0.41 5.59
N GLY A 81 3.91 1.51 5.26
CA GLY A 81 4.59 2.75 4.92
C GLY A 81 3.70 3.98 4.98
N TYR A 82 4.28 5.14 4.69
CA TYR A 82 3.54 6.39 4.49
C TYR A 82 3.37 6.67 3.01
N LEU A 83 2.15 6.95 2.58
CA LEU A 83 1.90 7.32 1.19
C LEU A 83 2.34 8.76 0.97
N GLU A 84 3.19 9.00 0.00
CA GLU A 84 3.68 10.33 -0.36
C GLU A 84 3.37 10.64 -1.82
N LEU A 85 3.18 11.93 -2.09
CA LEU A 85 2.99 12.44 -3.44
C LEU A 85 4.31 13.08 -3.90
N THR A 86 4.91 12.52 -4.93
CA THR A 86 6.15 13.02 -5.51
C THR A 86 5.84 14.10 -6.55
N ASN A 87 6.56 15.22 -6.47
CA ASN A 87 6.40 16.34 -7.41
C ASN A 87 6.83 15.97 -8.83
N LYS A 88 7.78 15.04 -8.97
CA LYS A 88 8.22 14.47 -10.25
C LYS A 88 7.56 13.11 -10.46
N PRO A 89 6.94 12.85 -11.63
CA PRO A 89 6.46 11.52 -11.95
C PRO A 89 7.67 10.57 -12.03
N LEU A 90 7.56 9.41 -11.39
CA LEU A 90 8.51 8.32 -11.53
C LEU A 90 8.37 7.70 -12.91
N SER A 91 9.51 7.32 -13.49
CA SER A 91 9.54 6.59 -14.75
C SER A 91 8.99 5.19 -14.52
N ILE A 92 7.89 4.87 -15.20
CA ILE A 92 7.32 3.53 -15.16
C ILE A 92 8.34 2.59 -15.83
N PRO A 93 8.91 1.61 -15.11
CA PRO A 93 9.85 0.69 -15.72
C PRO A 93 9.14 -0.05 -16.86
N GLU A 94 9.79 -0.17 -18.02
CA GLU A 94 9.22 -0.84 -19.18
C GLU A 94 8.89 -2.29 -18.84
N VAL A 95 7.61 -2.55 -18.58
CA VAL A 95 7.13 -3.91 -18.36
C VAL A 95 7.07 -4.56 -19.75
N HIS A 96 7.75 -5.69 -19.92
CA HIS A 96 7.81 -6.40 -21.22
C HIS A 96 6.42 -6.53 -21.87
N VAL A 97 6.39 -6.56 -23.21
CA VAL A 97 5.21 -6.53 -24.11
C VAL A 97 4.07 -7.51 -23.77
N HIS A 98 4.30 -8.48 -22.89
CA HIS A 98 3.31 -9.47 -22.41
C HIS A 98 2.80 -9.22 -20.99
N ALA A 99 3.18 -8.12 -20.36
CA ALA A 99 2.66 -7.75 -19.06
C ALA A 99 1.23 -7.20 -19.20
N PRO A 100 0.33 -7.49 -18.24
CA PRO A 100 -0.99 -6.88 -18.22
C PRO A 100 -0.85 -5.36 -18.19
N PRO A 101 -1.76 -4.60 -18.82
CA PRO A 101 -1.83 -3.16 -18.60
C PRO A 101 -2.13 -2.95 -17.11
N VAL A 102 -1.21 -2.30 -16.40
CA VAL A 102 -1.39 -1.96 -14.99
C VAL A 102 -1.53 -0.46 -14.89
N ASP A 103 -2.62 0.01 -14.28
CA ASP A 103 -2.84 1.41 -13.94
C ASP A 103 -1.96 1.73 -12.72
N VAL A 104 -0.89 2.48 -12.99
CA VAL A 104 0.05 2.94 -11.96
C VAL A 104 0.07 4.46 -11.97
N ASN A 105 -0.17 5.05 -10.80
CA ASN A 105 -0.01 6.49 -10.66
C ASN A 105 1.48 6.83 -10.45
N PRO A 106 2.16 7.48 -11.40
CA PRO A 106 3.60 7.71 -11.32
C PRO A 106 3.99 8.73 -10.25
N ARG A 107 3.02 9.43 -9.65
CA ARG A 107 3.28 10.43 -8.59
C ARG A 107 3.07 9.88 -7.19
N LEU A 108 2.44 8.72 -7.04
CA LEU A 108 2.17 8.13 -5.73
C LEU A 108 3.27 7.13 -5.37
N VAL A 109 3.93 7.38 -4.26
CA VAL A 109 5.02 6.55 -3.74
C VAL A 109 4.74 6.22 -2.29
N LEU A 110 4.71 4.94 -1.95
CA LEU A 110 4.60 4.48 -0.58
C LEU A 110 6.01 4.35 0.00
N ARG A 111 6.39 5.23 0.92
CA ARG A 111 7.66 5.11 1.65
C ARG A 111 7.55 4.01 2.69
N ALA A 112 8.13 2.86 2.39
CA ALA A 112 8.07 1.68 3.25
C ALA A 112 8.93 1.87 4.50
N ILE A 113 8.33 1.55 5.64
CA ILE A 113 8.99 1.43 6.94
C ILE A 113 9.31 -0.05 7.19
N VAL A 114 8.40 -0.93 6.78
CA VAL A 114 8.52 -2.38 6.91
C VAL A 114 8.05 -3.02 5.62
N VAL A 115 8.86 -3.92 5.08
CA VAL A 115 8.47 -4.83 4.00
C VAL A 115 8.73 -6.24 4.49
N GLU A 116 7.68 -7.06 4.46
CA GLU A 116 7.74 -8.47 4.84
C GLU A 116 7.26 -9.33 3.69
N GLU A 117 7.89 -10.48 3.53
CA GLU A 117 7.48 -11.46 2.55
C GLU A 117 6.25 -12.23 3.05
N ALA A 118 5.22 -12.35 2.20
CA ALA A 118 3.95 -12.95 2.55
C ALA A 118 3.54 -13.99 1.49
N ARG A 119 4.36 -15.04 1.31
CA ARG A 119 4.23 -16.05 0.24
C ARG A 119 2.84 -16.70 0.18
N ASP A 120 2.25 -16.96 1.34
CA ASP A 120 0.96 -17.65 1.48
C ASP A 120 -0.23 -16.69 1.61
N LEU A 121 -0.01 -15.38 1.41
CA LEU A 121 -1.08 -14.40 1.50
C LEU A 121 -1.95 -14.45 0.24
N ASP A 122 -3.18 -14.89 0.44
CA ASP A 122 -4.25 -14.76 -0.56
C ASP A 122 -4.67 -13.29 -0.65
N LEU A 123 -4.30 -12.65 -1.77
CA LEU A 123 -4.62 -11.25 -2.06
C LEU A 123 -6.14 -11.05 -2.24
N ASP A 124 -6.86 -12.03 -2.77
CA ASP A 124 -8.32 -11.93 -2.96
C ASP A 124 -9.02 -11.97 -1.60
N LEU A 125 -8.56 -12.83 -0.68
CA LEU A 125 -9.05 -12.86 0.69
C LEU A 125 -8.70 -11.57 1.45
N TRP A 126 -7.47 -11.07 1.28
CA TRP A 126 -7.03 -9.79 1.85
C TRP A 126 -7.92 -8.63 1.40
N ASN A 127 -8.15 -8.52 0.09
CA ASN A 127 -9.00 -7.48 -0.49
C ASN A 127 -10.44 -7.57 0.01
N ARG A 128 -11.01 -8.77 0.10
CA ARG A 128 -12.35 -8.98 0.67
C ARG A 128 -12.42 -8.58 2.13
N ALA A 129 -11.41 -8.92 2.92
CA ALA A 129 -11.36 -8.55 4.34
C ALA A 129 -11.29 -7.03 4.53
N ILE A 130 -10.48 -6.33 3.74
CA ILE A 130 -10.40 -4.86 3.78
C ILE A 130 -11.72 -4.24 3.34
N GLN A 131 -12.33 -4.71 2.25
CA GLN A 131 -13.63 -4.23 1.80
C GLN A 131 -14.70 -4.39 2.88
N ALA A 132 -14.71 -5.53 3.59
CA ALA A 132 -15.63 -5.76 4.69
C ALA A 132 -15.37 -4.79 5.87
N GLN A 133 -14.11 -4.52 6.19
CA GLN A 133 -13.71 -3.57 7.23
C GLN A 133 -14.12 -2.12 6.88
N GLU A 134 -13.91 -1.71 5.63
CA GLU A 134 -14.35 -0.40 5.11
C GLU A 134 -15.87 -0.26 5.21
N ASN A 135 -16.62 -1.29 4.81
CA ASN A 135 -18.08 -1.32 4.87
C ASN A 135 -18.58 -1.21 6.32
N ALA A 136 -18.00 -1.99 7.24
CA ALA A 136 -18.34 -1.94 8.67
C ALA A 136 -18.05 -0.57 9.29
N SER A 137 -16.95 0.07 8.89
CA SER A 137 -16.57 1.40 9.35
C SER A 137 -17.53 2.48 8.86
N THR A 138 -18.04 2.36 7.64
CA THR A 138 -19.04 3.26 7.07
C THR A 138 -20.40 3.07 7.73
N LEU A 139 -20.82 1.83 7.97
CA LEU A 139 -22.06 1.51 8.70
C LEU A 139 -22.06 2.06 10.13
N LYS A 140 -20.94 1.92 10.87
CA LYS A 140 -20.80 2.51 12.21
C LYS A 140 -20.95 4.04 12.17
N ARG A 141 -20.25 4.72 11.26
CA ARG A 141 -20.34 6.18 11.11
C ARG A 141 -21.75 6.67 10.78
N ASN A 142 -22.50 5.93 9.96
CA ASN A 142 -23.88 6.30 9.64
C ASN A 142 -24.80 6.11 10.84
N ARG A 143 -24.63 5.01 11.59
CA ARG A 143 -25.39 4.75 12.82
C ARG A 143 -25.12 5.81 13.90
N ASP A 144 -23.86 6.21 14.09
CA ASP A 144 -23.50 7.25 15.07
C ASP A 144 -24.11 8.61 14.69
N ARG A 145 -24.16 8.94 13.38
CA ARG A 145 -24.80 10.16 12.86
C ARG A 145 -26.31 10.17 13.03
N GLU A 146 -26.97 9.03 12.83
CA GLU A 146 -28.42 8.88 13.07
C GLU A 146 -28.74 8.99 14.57
N THR A 147 -27.90 8.41 15.43
CA THR A 147 -28.08 8.46 16.89
C THR A 147 -27.95 9.91 17.40
N GLN A 148 -26.92 10.64 16.93
CA GLN A 148 -26.75 12.06 17.27
C GLN A 148 -27.91 12.93 16.75
N ARG A 149 -28.39 12.71 15.52
CA ARG A 149 -29.55 13.48 14.99
C ARG A 149 -30.83 13.27 15.79
N THR A 150 -30.98 12.11 16.44
CA THR A 150 -32.15 11.79 17.24
C THR A 150 -32.05 12.41 18.64
N GLU A 151 -30.84 12.55 19.20
CA GLU A 151 -30.59 13.17 20.50
C GLU A 151 -30.73 14.72 20.49
N TYR A 152 -30.51 15.39 19.37
CA TYR A 152 -30.68 16.85 19.24
C TYR A 152 -32.09 17.30 18.80
N ALA A 153 -33.05 16.37 18.68
CA ALA A 153 -34.42 16.64 18.23
C ALA A 153 -35.47 16.60 19.36
N VAL A 154 -35.04 16.64 20.63
CA VAL A 154 -35.90 16.63 21.83
C VAL A 154 -35.80 17.94 22.60
#